data_AF-A0A2J6Q9Z1-F1
#
_entry.id   AF-A0A2J6Q9Z1-F1
#
_cell.length_a   1.000
_cell.length_b   1.000
_cell.length_c   1.000
_cell.angle_alpha   90.00
_cell.angle_beta   90.00
_cell.angle_gamma   90.00
#
_symmetry.space_group_name_H-M   'P 1'
#
loop_
_entity.id
_entity.type
_entity.pdbx_description
1 polymer ?
#
loop_
_entity_poly.entity_id
_entity_poly.type
_entity_poly.pdbx_seq_one_letter_code
_entity_poly.pdbx_strand_id
1 'polypeptide(L)'
;DVTIFKASAGACGETTGGGNIVVATALAAQQKLVGNSIPQISANAGVLTMVFHQINADGAGPIACSISTDATGKTFTAVTVSTNVPGTNGRSNSANQDFPLVADIPASTSCTGTVGALKNVCAVKCANSVGSFGGTVLAQQAAAKKRDVFGGSLAARARATIE
;
A
#
# COMPACT_ATOMS: atom_id res chain seq x y z
N ASP A 1 16.79 8.84 -5.37
CA ASP A 1 16.85 9.05 -3.91
C ASP A 1 16.11 7.90 -3.26
N VAL A 2 16.48 7.53 -2.03
CA VAL A 2 15.88 6.40 -1.29
C VAL A 2 15.02 6.97 -0.17
N THR A 3 13.86 6.35 0.11
CA THR A 3 13.07 6.73 1.30
C THR A 3 13.55 5.92 2.49
N ILE A 4 13.81 6.61 3.59
CA ILE A 4 14.25 6.04 4.86
C ILE A 4 13.19 6.34 5.92
N PHE A 5 12.81 5.32 6.70
CA PHE A 5 11.90 5.49 7.82
C PHE A 5 12.66 5.50 9.15
N LYS A 6 12.95 6.69 9.65
CA LYS A 6 13.56 6.91 10.98
C LYS A 6 12.59 7.63 11.92
N ALA A 7 12.84 7.57 13.23
CA ALA A 7 11.94 8.14 14.25
C ALA A 7 11.69 9.65 14.10
N SER A 8 12.66 10.40 13.56
CA SER A 8 12.52 11.84 13.29
C SER A 8 11.89 12.18 11.94
N ALA A 9 11.67 11.18 11.08
CA ALA A 9 10.96 11.38 9.83
C ALA A 9 9.45 11.37 10.05
N GLY A 10 8.71 12.09 9.20
CA GLY A 10 7.26 11.99 9.14
C GLY A 10 6.81 10.56 8.78
N ALA A 11 5.50 10.31 8.86
CA ALA A 11 4.97 8.96 8.69
C ALA A 11 5.27 8.29 7.34
N CYS A 12 5.57 9.09 6.31
CA CYS A 12 5.94 8.61 4.98
C CYS A 12 7.46 8.54 4.74
N GLY A 13 8.26 8.71 5.80
CA GLY A 13 9.71 8.68 5.74
C GLY A 13 10.29 10.02 5.26
N GLU A 14 11.57 9.97 4.94
CA GLU A 14 12.33 11.09 4.41
C GLU A 14 13.26 10.60 3.30
N THR A 15 13.71 11.54 2.49
CA THR A 15 14.74 11.32 1.49
C THR A 15 16.00 12.08 1.88
N THR A 16 17.17 11.61 1.46
CA THR A 16 18.43 12.27 1.85
C THR A 16 18.56 13.65 1.21
N GLY A 17 18.07 13.83 -0.02
CA GLY A 17 18.10 15.11 -0.73
C GLY A 17 16.90 16.03 -0.46
N GLY A 18 15.73 15.46 -0.12
CA GLY A 18 14.47 16.20 0.03
C GLY A 18 13.93 16.33 1.45
N GLY A 19 14.55 15.69 2.44
CA GLY A 19 14.06 15.68 3.82
C GLY A 19 12.72 14.95 3.97
N ASN A 20 11.96 15.33 5.01
CA ASN A 20 10.69 14.68 5.35
C ASN A 20 9.69 14.70 4.17
N ILE A 21 9.13 13.54 3.86
CA ILE A 21 8.09 13.41 2.85
C ILE A 21 6.77 13.94 3.43
N VAL A 22 6.33 15.08 2.91
CA VAL A 22 5.01 15.64 3.19
C VAL A 22 4.02 15.11 2.17
N VAL A 23 3.09 14.28 2.63
CA VAL A 23 2.13 13.52 1.80
C VAL A 23 1.42 14.38 0.75
N ALA A 24 0.84 15.52 1.16
CA ALA A 24 0.11 16.39 0.25
C ALA A 24 1.01 17.00 -0.83
N THR A 25 2.24 17.40 -0.46
CA THR A 25 3.22 17.95 -1.40
C THR A 25 3.71 16.88 -2.38
N ALA A 26 4.02 15.69 -1.87
CA ALA A 26 4.46 14.56 -2.68
C ALA A 26 3.37 14.11 -3.66
N LEU A 27 2.11 14.04 -3.22
CA LEU A 27 0.97 13.75 -4.09
C LEU A 27 0.83 14.82 -5.18
N ALA A 28 0.86 16.10 -4.82
CA ALA A 28 0.73 17.18 -5.80
C ALA A 28 1.88 17.18 -6.84
N ALA A 29 3.10 16.84 -6.42
CA ALA A 29 4.23 16.66 -7.33
C ALA A 29 4.01 15.47 -8.27
N GLN A 30 3.56 14.33 -7.74
CA GLN A 30 3.29 13.14 -8.54
C GLN A 30 2.15 13.38 -9.54
N GLN A 31 1.10 14.09 -9.13
CA GLN A 31 -0.04 14.39 -10.01
C GLN A 31 0.34 15.26 -11.21
N LYS A 32 1.39 16.08 -11.11
CA LYS A 32 1.94 16.82 -12.25
C LYS A 32 2.64 15.92 -13.28
N LEU A 33 3.13 14.75 -12.86
CA LEU A 33 3.86 13.82 -13.72
C LEU A 33 2.95 12.76 -14.34
N VAL A 34 2.01 12.22 -13.56
CA VAL A 34 1.20 11.04 -13.96
C VAL A 34 -0.31 11.30 -13.94
N GLY A 35 -0.73 12.53 -13.69
CA GLY A 35 -2.15 12.92 -13.60
C GLY A 35 -2.79 12.65 -12.23
N ASN A 36 -4.09 12.90 -12.13
CA ASN A 36 -4.78 12.97 -10.83
C ASN A 36 -5.10 11.61 -10.20
N SER A 37 -4.98 10.52 -10.96
CA SER A 37 -5.32 9.18 -10.51
C SER A 37 -4.14 8.53 -9.79
N ILE A 38 -4.38 8.08 -8.56
CA ILE A 38 -3.45 7.23 -7.81
C ILE A 38 -3.87 5.76 -7.94
N PRO A 39 -3.02 4.79 -7.56
CA PRO A 39 -3.38 3.37 -7.55
C PRO A 39 -4.74 3.13 -6.88
N GLN A 40 -5.59 2.35 -7.54
CA GLN A 40 -6.92 2.02 -7.06
C GLN A 40 -6.91 0.65 -6.41
N ILE A 41 -7.50 0.53 -5.21
CA ILE A 41 -7.74 -0.75 -4.55
C ILE A 41 -9.23 -1.03 -4.46
N SER A 42 -9.61 -2.30 -4.58
CA SER A 42 -11.00 -2.74 -4.52
C SER A 42 -11.57 -2.57 -3.10
N ALA A 43 -12.87 -2.29 -3.01
CA ALA A 43 -13.60 -2.20 -1.76
C ALA A 43 -13.84 -3.57 -1.07
N ASN A 44 -13.73 -4.67 -1.82
CA ASN A 44 -14.19 -6.00 -1.39
C ASN A 44 -13.05 -7.00 -1.21
N ALA A 45 -11.86 -6.52 -0.84
CA ALA A 45 -10.53 -7.11 -0.98
C ALA A 45 -9.85 -6.72 -2.30
N GLY A 46 -8.57 -6.40 -2.20
CA GLY A 46 -7.74 -6.01 -3.33
C GLY A 46 -6.28 -6.36 -3.07
N VAL A 47 -5.50 -6.34 -4.14
CA VAL A 47 -4.04 -6.42 -4.07
C VAL A 47 -3.48 -5.08 -4.49
N LEU A 48 -2.46 -4.61 -3.77
CA LEU A 48 -1.65 -3.49 -4.20
C LEU A 48 -0.38 -4.06 -4.84
N THR A 49 -0.33 -4.01 -6.17
CA THR A 49 0.86 -4.42 -6.93
C THR A 49 1.78 -3.22 -7.10
N MET A 50 3.05 -3.40 -6.74
CA MET A 50 4.09 -2.37 -6.78
C MET A 50 5.33 -2.92 -7.49
N VAL A 51 6.11 -2.00 -8.04
CA VAL A 51 7.47 -2.26 -8.47
C VAL A 51 8.40 -1.68 -7.40
N PHE A 52 9.21 -2.52 -6.78
CA PHE A 52 10.21 -2.12 -5.81
C PHE A 52 11.57 -2.04 -6.49
N HIS A 53 12.13 -0.82 -6.54
CA HIS A 53 13.45 -0.59 -7.12
C HIS A 53 14.54 -0.73 -6.05
N GLN A 54 15.28 -1.84 -6.09
CA GLN A 54 16.43 -2.05 -5.23
C GLN A 54 17.67 -1.35 -5.81
N ILE A 55 18.16 -0.31 -5.14
CA ILE A 55 19.32 0.47 -5.60
C ILE A 55 20.64 -0.26 -5.32
N ASN A 56 20.80 -0.80 -4.12
CA ASN A 56 22.05 -1.40 -3.64
C ASN A 56 21.78 -2.62 -2.73
N ALA A 57 22.85 -3.25 -2.26
CA ALA A 57 22.79 -4.54 -1.58
C ALA A 57 21.91 -4.56 -0.31
N ASP A 58 21.79 -3.44 0.41
CA ASP A 58 21.03 -3.33 1.68
C ASP A 58 19.60 -2.80 1.51
N GLY A 59 19.15 -2.58 0.28
CA GLY A 59 17.76 -2.25 -0.05
C GLY A 59 16.88 -3.48 -0.32
N ALA A 60 17.36 -4.70 -0.07
CA ALA A 60 16.66 -5.92 -0.45
C ALA A 60 15.55 -6.30 0.55
N GLY A 61 14.86 -7.41 0.27
CA GLY A 61 13.86 -7.97 1.16
C GLY A 61 14.41 -8.88 2.28
N PRO A 62 13.52 -9.50 3.07
CA PRO A 62 12.05 -9.40 2.96
C PRO A 62 11.53 -8.00 3.32
N ILE A 63 10.59 -7.51 2.53
CA ILE A 63 9.89 -6.24 2.75
C ILE A 63 8.65 -6.50 3.60
N ALA A 64 8.47 -5.72 4.66
CA ALA A 64 7.26 -5.70 5.46
C ALA A 64 6.39 -4.52 5.03
N CYS A 65 5.09 -4.77 4.82
CA CYS A 65 4.12 -3.74 4.48
C CYS A 65 3.09 -3.55 5.59
N SER A 66 2.60 -2.33 5.72
CA SER A 66 1.59 -1.94 6.70
C SER A 66 0.71 -0.83 6.13
N ILE A 67 -0.54 -0.77 6.57
CA ILE A 67 -1.54 0.16 6.06
C ILE A 67 -2.04 1.11 7.14
N SER A 68 -2.16 2.39 6.79
CA SER A 68 -2.85 3.44 7.53
C SER A 68 -4.14 3.77 6.78
N THR A 69 -5.28 3.48 7.40
CA THR A 69 -6.60 3.65 6.78
C THR A 69 -7.05 5.10 6.67
N ASP A 70 -6.57 5.96 7.56
CA ASP A 70 -6.84 7.39 7.57
C ASP A 70 -5.84 8.22 6.73
N ALA A 71 -4.84 7.54 6.12
CA ALA A 71 -3.72 8.13 5.39
C ALA A 71 -2.92 9.19 6.17
N THR A 72 -3.07 9.28 7.49
CA THR A 72 -2.27 10.19 8.33
C THR A 72 -0.90 9.60 8.63
N GLY A 73 -0.80 8.27 8.55
CA GLY A 73 0.38 7.50 8.90
C GLY A 73 0.74 7.58 10.40
N LYS A 74 -0.22 7.95 11.26
CA LYS A 74 -0.04 7.87 12.71
C LYS A 74 -0.17 6.44 13.23
N THR A 75 -1.05 5.67 12.62
CA THR A 75 -1.30 4.27 12.98
C THR A 75 -1.15 3.40 11.74
N PHE A 76 -0.43 2.29 11.91
CA PHE A 76 -0.21 1.31 10.85
C PHE A 76 -0.57 -0.08 11.35
N THR A 77 -1.29 -0.82 10.53
CA THR A 77 -1.60 -2.23 10.76
C THR A 77 -0.87 -3.06 9.71
N ALA A 78 -0.21 -4.14 10.13
CA ALA A 78 0.50 -5.02 9.20
C ALA A 78 -0.46 -5.61 8.16
N VAL A 79 0.03 -5.75 6.93
CA VAL A 79 -0.66 -6.45 5.84
C VAL A 79 0.22 -7.58 5.31
N THR A 80 -0.41 -8.61 4.76
CA THR A 80 0.31 -9.73 4.16
C THR A 80 0.99 -9.28 2.87
N VAL A 81 2.22 -9.75 2.66
CA VAL A 81 2.96 -9.56 1.40
C VAL A 81 2.98 -10.90 0.68
N SER A 82 2.20 -11.03 -0.39
CA SER A 82 2.02 -12.28 -1.15
C SER A 82 3.09 -12.49 -2.23
N THR A 83 3.73 -11.41 -2.68
CA THR A 83 4.95 -11.47 -3.51
C THR A 83 5.96 -10.50 -2.93
N ASN A 84 7.15 -10.97 -2.60
CA ASN A 84 8.15 -10.19 -1.88
C ASN A 84 9.45 -10.05 -2.68
N VAL A 85 10.20 -8.99 -2.37
CA VAL A 85 11.55 -8.76 -2.91
C VAL A 85 12.48 -9.83 -2.35
N PRO A 86 13.28 -10.52 -3.18
CA PRO A 86 14.26 -11.48 -2.71
C PRO A 86 15.30 -10.86 -1.78
N GLY A 87 15.75 -11.61 -0.79
CA GLY A 87 16.81 -11.19 0.13
C GLY A 87 16.72 -11.88 1.48
N THR A 88 17.78 -11.74 2.26
CA THR A 88 17.86 -12.25 3.63
C THR A 88 18.28 -11.10 4.53
N ASN A 89 17.49 -10.82 5.56
CA ASN A 89 17.73 -9.71 6.49
C ASN A 89 17.98 -8.37 5.77
N GLY A 90 17.15 -8.03 4.78
CA GLY A 90 17.26 -6.78 4.03
C GLY A 90 18.41 -6.75 3.02
N ARG A 91 19.10 -7.87 2.77
CA ARG A 91 20.30 -7.91 1.93
C ARG A 91 20.23 -8.91 0.77
N SER A 92 20.79 -8.52 -0.38
CA SER A 92 21.01 -9.39 -1.54
C SER A 92 22.21 -8.90 -2.37
N ASN A 93 22.64 -9.68 -3.36
CA ASN A 93 23.69 -9.28 -4.31
C ASN A 93 23.16 -8.48 -5.51
N SER A 94 21.85 -8.22 -5.57
CA SER A 94 21.24 -7.41 -6.60
C SER A 94 21.48 -5.92 -6.35
N ALA A 95 21.59 -5.15 -7.42
CA ALA A 95 21.72 -3.70 -7.40
C ALA A 95 21.11 -3.12 -8.67
N ASN A 96 20.50 -1.94 -8.55
CA ASN A 96 19.77 -1.25 -9.62
C ASN A 96 18.78 -2.17 -10.36
N GLN A 97 17.97 -2.90 -9.59
CA GLN A 97 17.06 -3.92 -10.12
C GLN A 97 15.64 -3.74 -9.59
N ASP A 98 14.67 -3.92 -10.48
CA ASP A 98 13.25 -3.90 -10.15
C ASP A 98 12.76 -5.29 -9.76
N PHE A 99 11.96 -5.34 -8.69
CA PHE A 99 11.30 -6.55 -8.23
C PHE A 99 9.80 -6.30 -8.03
N PRO A 100 8.95 -7.30 -8.33
CA PRO A 100 7.53 -7.21 -7.97
C PRO A 100 7.38 -7.27 -6.45
N LEU A 101 6.51 -6.40 -5.92
CA LEU A 101 6.08 -6.42 -4.53
C LEU A 101 4.55 -6.36 -4.51
N VAL A 102 3.90 -7.33 -3.89
CA VAL A 102 2.43 -7.39 -3.80
C VAL A 102 2.01 -7.45 -2.35
N ALA A 103 1.22 -6.45 -1.93
CA ALA A 103 0.61 -6.40 -0.61
C ALA A 103 -0.89 -6.71 -0.72
N ASP A 104 -1.36 -7.64 0.11
CA ASP A 104 -2.77 -8.03 0.16
C ASP A 104 -3.52 -7.06 1.07
N ILE A 105 -4.53 -6.39 0.54
CA ILE A 105 -5.37 -5.47 1.30
C ILE A 105 -6.59 -6.24 1.81
N PRO A 106 -6.77 -6.39 3.14
CA PRO A 106 -7.89 -7.11 3.72
C PRO A 106 -9.25 -6.59 3.24
N ALA A 107 -10.23 -7.49 3.09
CA ALA A 107 -11.59 -7.13 2.71
C ALA A 107 -12.27 -6.16 3.70
N SER A 108 -11.85 -6.18 4.97
CA SER A 108 -12.35 -5.31 6.03
C SER A 108 -11.70 -3.92 6.05
N THR A 109 -10.72 -3.66 5.18
CA THR A 109 -10.07 -2.36 5.09
C THR A 109 -11.04 -1.32 4.55
N SER A 110 -11.24 -0.25 5.31
CA SER A 110 -11.98 0.93 4.89
C SER A 110 -11.06 2.14 4.92
N CYS A 111 -10.73 2.68 3.75
CA CYS A 111 -9.93 3.88 3.63
C CYS A 111 -10.79 5.10 3.90
N THR A 112 -10.42 5.90 4.89
CA THR A 112 -11.13 7.11 5.33
C THR A 112 -10.33 8.37 5.10
N GLY A 113 -9.06 8.23 4.71
CA GLY A 113 -8.16 9.35 4.51
C GLY A 113 -8.61 10.32 3.42
N THR A 114 -8.25 11.59 3.61
CA THR A 114 -8.35 12.65 2.62
C THR A 114 -6.96 13.21 2.38
N VAL A 115 -6.51 13.22 1.12
CA VAL A 115 -5.25 13.86 0.73
C VAL A 115 -5.51 14.74 -0.48
N GLY A 116 -5.34 16.05 -0.33
CA GLY A 116 -5.75 17.02 -1.34
C GLY A 116 -7.24 16.88 -1.66
N ALA A 117 -7.57 16.71 -2.95
CA ALA A 117 -8.94 16.49 -3.40
C ALA A 117 -9.38 15.00 -3.34
N LEU A 118 -8.47 14.07 -3.07
CA LEU A 118 -8.77 12.64 -3.07
C LEU A 118 -9.42 12.22 -1.74
N LYS A 119 -10.45 11.38 -1.85
CA LYS A 119 -11.20 10.79 -0.73
C LYS A 119 -11.05 9.28 -0.74
N ASN A 120 -11.23 8.65 0.42
CA ASN A 120 -11.06 7.22 0.64
C ASN A 120 -9.63 6.77 0.35
N VAL A 121 -8.66 7.52 0.85
CA VAL A 121 -7.23 7.25 0.64
C VAL A 121 -6.68 6.46 1.83
N CYS A 122 -5.93 5.40 1.54
CA CYS A 122 -5.06 4.73 2.48
C CYS A 122 -3.60 5.04 2.16
N ALA A 123 -2.74 5.00 3.17
CA ALA A 123 -1.29 5.02 2.99
C ALA A 123 -0.72 3.63 3.29
N VAL A 124 -0.06 3.01 2.32
CA VAL A 124 0.61 1.71 2.47
C VAL A 124 2.11 1.94 2.54
N LYS A 125 2.68 1.70 3.72
CA LYS A 125 4.11 1.80 3.99
C LYS A 125 4.74 0.43 3.85
N CYS A 126 5.74 0.31 2.98
CA CYS A 126 6.54 -0.89 2.81
C CYS A 126 8.01 -0.56 3.09
N ALA A 127 8.65 -1.32 3.96
CA ALA A 127 10.04 -1.12 4.33
C ALA A 127 10.75 -2.45 4.62
N ASN A 128 12.05 -2.49 4.35
CA ASN A 128 12.90 -3.58 4.83
C ASN A 128 13.31 -3.36 6.29
N SER A 129 14.00 -4.35 6.88
CA SER A 129 14.47 -4.29 8.26
C SER A 129 15.83 -3.61 8.45
N VAL A 130 16.57 -3.35 7.36
CA VAL A 130 17.93 -2.77 7.40
C VAL A 130 17.86 -1.30 7.02
N GLY A 131 18.17 -0.41 7.95
CA GLY A 131 18.07 1.03 7.69
C GLY A 131 16.63 1.53 7.46
N SER A 132 15.64 0.63 7.42
CA SER A 132 14.24 0.91 7.11
C SER A 132 14.07 1.60 5.76
N PHE A 133 14.72 1.08 4.71
CA PHE A 133 14.54 1.56 3.35
C PHE A 133 13.21 1.08 2.76
N GLY A 134 12.56 1.93 1.97
CA GLY A 134 11.38 1.52 1.21
C GLY A 134 10.59 2.69 0.64
N GLY A 135 9.29 2.72 0.90
CA GLY A 135 8.42 3.81 0.47
C GLY A 135 7.00 3.71 0.99
N THR A 136 6.27 4.83 0.92
CA THR A 136 4.84 4.88 1.20
C THR A 136 4.07 5.21 -0.06
N VAL A 137 3.10 4.35 -0.40
CA VAL A 137 2.21 4.50 -1.54
C VAL A 137 0.84 4.93 -1.04
N LEU A 138 0.29 5.99 -1.63
CA LEU A 138 -1.13 6.31 -1.46
C LEU A 138 -1.94 5.45 -2.41
N ALA A 139 -2.96 4.78 -1.88
CA ALA A 139 -3.94 4.05 -2.67
C ALA A 139 -5.33 4.60 -2.38
N GLN A 140 -6.12 4.81 -3.42
CA GLN A 140 -7.51 5.20 -3.27
C GLN A 140 -8.38 3.96 -3.34
N GLN A 141 -9.23 3.78 -2.34
CA GLN A 141 -10.24 2.75 -2.40
C GLN A 141 -11.34 3.21 -3.35
N ALA A 142 -11.57 2.41 -4.39
CA ALA A 142 -12.70 2.62 -5.27
C ALA A 142 -13.97 2.64 -4.41
N ALA A 143 -14.89 3.57 -4.70
CA ALA A 143 -16.18 3.56 -4.02
C ALA A 143 -16.78 2.16 -4.18
N ALA A 144 -17.17 1.53 -3.08
CA ALA A 144 -17.93 0.29 -3.16
C ALA A 144 -19.11 0.58 -4.08
N LYS A 145 -19.20 -0.12 -5.23
CA LYS A 145 -20.49 -0.21 -5.92
C LYS A 145 -21.45 -0.68 -4.83
N LYS A 146 -22.49 0.10 -4.52
CA LYS A 146 -23.62 -0.41 -3.75
C LYS A 146 -23.94 -1.75 -4.42
N ARG A 147 -23.70 -2.86 -3.74
CA ARG A 147 -24.42 -4.07 -4.09
C ARG A 147 -25.86 -3.63 -3.87
N ASP A 148 -26.61 -3.50 -4.95
CA ASP A 148 -28.06 -3.50 -4.84
C ASP A 148 -28.38 -4.83 -4.16
N VAL A 149 -28.49 -4.77 -2.84
CA VAL A 149 -29.11 -5.81 -2.05
C VAL A 149 -30.53 -5.75 -2.55
N PHE A 150 -30.83 -6.58 -3.55
CA PHE A 150 -32.20 -6.96 -3.82
C PHE A 150 -32.71 -7.52 -2.51
N GLY A 151 -33.50 -6.71 -1.81
CA GLY A 151 -34.17 -7.07 -0.57
C GLY A 151 -35.09 -8.24 -0.87
N GLY A 152 -34.55 -9.44 -0.70
CA GLY A 152 -35.23 -10.70 -0.94
C GLY A 152 -34.80 -11.67 0.14
N SER A 153 -35.44 -11.56 1.30
CA SER A 153 -35.45 -12.64 2.28
C SER A 153 -36.19 -13.82 1.65
N LEU A 154 -35.46 -14.83 1.17
CA LEU A 154 -35.99 -16.14 0.86
C LEU A 154 -35.22 -17.17 1.66
N ALA A 155 -35.55 -17.23 2.96
CA ALA A 155 -35.58 -18.50 3.63
C ALA A 155 -36.61 -19.38 2.91
N ALA A 156 -36.16 -20.29 2.05
CA ALA A 156 -36.96 -21.42 1.58
C ALA A 156 -36.06 -22.66 1.52
N ARG A 157 -36.54 -23.70 2.19
CA ARG A 157 -35.86 -24.95 2.53
C ARG A 157 -35.70 -25.89 1.31
N ALA A 158 -34.64 -26.70 1.38
CA ALA A 158 -34.52 -28.11 0.96
C ALA A 158 -34.97 -28.56 -0.46
N ARG A 159 -34.05 -29.18 -1.21
CA ARG A 159 -33.93 -30.66 -1.31
C ARG A 159 -32.66 -31.07 -2.06
N ALA A 160 -31.95 -32.06 -1.53
CA ALA A 160 -30.96 -32.83 -2.26
C ALA A 160 -31.67 -33.81 -3.21
N THR A 161 -31.16 -34.00 -4.41
CA THR A 161 -31.39 -35.22 -5.20
C THR A 161 -30.14 -35.50 -6.02
N ILE A 162 -29.66 -36.73 -5.86
CA ILE A 162 -28.56 -37.37 -6.59
C ILE A 162 -29.18 -38.00 -7.85
N GLU A 163 -28.53 -37.84 -8.99
CA GLU A 163 -28.36 -38.92 -9.98
C GLU A 163 -26.88 -39.04 -10.29
#